data_AF-A0A9E2YU87-F1
#
_entry.id   AF-A0A9E2YU87-F1
#
_cell.length_a   1.000
_cell.length_b   1.000
_cell.length_c   1.000
_cell.angle_alpha   90.00
_cell.angle_beta   90.00
_cell.angle_gamma   90.00
#
_symmetry.space_group_name_H-M   'P 1'
#
loop_
_entity.id
_entity.type
_entity.pdbx_description
1 polymer ?
#
loop_
_entity_poly.entity_id
_entity_poly.type
_entity_poly.pdbx_seq_one_letter_code
_entity_poly.pdbx_strand_id
1 'polypeptide(L)'
;MRLVAFTNGFMLALQTIRAHKLRAFLTVVGVIIGTGTIIGVAAIMTGFDASMTAVLRSFGPNSIIVFKFPVGFRVNNLSPEERTRKNLTYDNAAHIRERCPAVAEVSPMLFANRNTINVRYQGNDMYDVNLFGVEEAYADGGQVDIHLGRFFTDEESRHKMPVVVIGQDLEKGLFANVNAIGKMLLVDGHPMQVIGTMLRPSASFFGDTDTRVLVPYGTMQKLYPTARENAIVVTAEEGRLPEALDEVRAVLRIDRRVPYNKPDDFALSTAEQMVSDFRQITAMTFLVMAVLSSIGLLVGGIGVMNIMLVSVTERTQEIGIRKAIGARRADIVLQFLLEAAVLTSLGGVAGIIFGWLIAI
;
A
#
# COMPACT_ATOMS: atom_id res chain seq x y z
N MET A 1 45.68 -22.21 14.62
CA MET A 1 45.02 -21.97 15.93
C MET A 1 43.58 -21.48 15.79
N ARG A 2 43.28 -20.46 14.96
CA ARG A 2 41.90 -19.93 14.76
C ARG A 2 40.89 -20.92 14.16
N LEU A 3 41.28 -21.71 13.15
CA LEU A 3 40.40 -22.70 12.51
C LEU A 3 40.02 -23.87 13.44
N VAL A 4 40.98 -24.39 14.20
CA VAL A 4 40.76 -25.49 15.17
C VAL A 4 39.86 -25.05 16.33
N ALA A 5 39.98 -23.79 16.78
CA ALA A 5 39.10 -23.22 17.79
C ALA A 5 37.64 -23.12 17.28
N PHE A 6 37.45 -22.78 16.01
CA PHE A 6 36.13 -22.66 15.39
C PHE A 6 35.45 -24.03 15.20
N THR A 7 36.19 -25.02 14.68
CA THR A 7 35.66 -26.39 14.51
C THR A 7 35.34 -27.05 15.86
N ASN A 8 36.17 -26.85 16.88
CA ASN A 8 35.89 -27.34 18.23
C ASN A 8 34.68 -26.63 18.85
N GLY A 9 34.54 -25.32 18.64
CA GLY A 9 33.38 -24.56 19.11
C GLY A 9 32.06 -25.07 18.52
N PHE A 10 32.04 -25.40 17.21
CA PHE A 10 30.87 -25.98 16.55
C PHE A 10 30.50 -27.36 17.09
N MET A 11 31.49 -28.24 17.25
CA MET A 11 31.24 -29.60 17.73
C MET A 11 30.78 -29.62 19.19
N LEU A 12 31.33 -28.73 20.02
CA LEU A 12 30.92 -28.55 21.41
C LEU A 12 29.51 -27.94 21.50
N ALA A 13 29.18 -26.93 20.68
CA ALA A 13 27.82 -26.38 20.62
C ALA A 13 26.76 -27.47 20.30
N LEU A 14 27.08 -28.36 19.36
CA LEU A 14 26.20 -29.46 18.97
C LEU A 14 26.00 -30.50 20.10
N GLN A 15 27.06 -30.79 20.87
CA GLN A 15 26.97 -31.63 22.06
C GLN A 15 26.11 -30.98 23.15
N THR A 16 26.26 -29.68 23.39
CA THR A 16 25.48 -28.93 24.38
C THR A 16 23.99 -28.91 24.04
N ILE A 17 23.64 -28.76 22.74
CA ILE A 17 22.25 -28.85 22.25
C ILE A 17 21.66 -30.26 22.51
N ARG A 18 22.44 -31.32 22.28
CA ARG A 18 22.00 -32.70 22.51
C ARG A 18 21.81 -33.05 23.98
N ALA A 19 22.63 -32.49 24.87
CA ALA A 19 22.54 -32.71 26.31
C ALA A 19 21.29 -32.06 26.92
N HIS A 20 20.94 -30.85 26.48
CA HIS A 20 19.84 -30.05 27.08
C HIS A 20 18.75 -29.72 26.06
N LYS A 21 18.11 -30.75 25.50
CA LYS A 21 17.18 -30.66 24.35
C LYS A 21 16.04 -29.65 24.51
N LEU A 22 15.33 -29.66 25.64
CA LEU A 22 14.17 -28.76 25.86
C LEU A 22 14.61 -27.30 25.93
N ARG A 23 15.73 -27.02 26.61
CA ARG A 23 16.25 -25.66 26.77
C ARG A 23 16.86 -25.13 25.48
N ALA A 24 17.62 -25.97 24.78
CA ALA A 24 18.16 -25.66 23.46
C ALA A 24 17.02 -25.37 22.46
N PHE A 25 15.97 -26.18 22.46
CA PHE A 25 14.78 -25.94 21.65
C PHE A 25 14.12 -24.59 21.95
N LEU A 26 13.79 -24.30 23.21
CA LEU A 26 13.16 -23.02 23.60
C LEU A 26 14.01 -21.80 23.23
N THR A 27 15.33 -21.92 23.33
CA THR A 27 16.28 -20.84 22.97
C THR A 27 16.32 -20.60 21.47
N VAL A 28 16.45 -21.68 20.69
CA VAL A 28 16.50 -21.61 19.23
C VAL A 28 15.18 -21.09 18.68
N VAL A 29 14.04 -21.53 19.23
CA VAL A 29 12.71 -21.01 18.86
C VAL A 29 12.59 -19.52 19.13
N GLY A 30 13.07 -19.02 20.28
CA GLY A 30 13.07 -17.59 20.58
C GLY A 30 13.87 -16.76 19.57
N VAL A 31 15.06 -17.23 19.19
CA VAL A 31 15.89 -16.57 18.17
C VAL A 31 15.24 -16.64 16.79
N ILE A 32 14.68 -17.79 16.40
CA ILE A 32 14.00 -17.99 15.12
C ILE A 32 12.78 -17.06 15.00
N ILE A 33 11.93 -17.01 16.02
CA ILE A 33 10.74 -16.14 16.01
C ILE A 33 11.17 -14.67 15.97
N GLY A 34 12.14 -14.26 16.79
CA GLY A 34 12.62 -12.88 16.84
C GLY A 34 13.20 -12.42 15.50
N THR A 35 14.13 -13.18 14.92
CA THR A 35 14.75 -12.84 13.63
C THR A 35 13.79 -13.01 12.45
N GLY A 36 12.97 -14.05 12.45
CA GLY A 36 11.96 -14.31 11.43
C GLY A 36 10.89 -13.22 11.38
N THR A 37 10.45 -12.70 12.53
CA THR A 37 9.48 -11.60 12.58
C THR A 37 10.04 -10.32 11.99
N ILE A 38 11.29 -9.95 12.30
CA ILE A 38 11.95 -8.76 11.71
C ILE A 38 12.02 -8.89 10.20
N ILE A 39 12.45 -10.05 9.70
CA ILE A 39 12.63 -10.28 8.27
C ILE A 39 11.28 -10.32 7.55
N GLY A 40 10.30 -11.02 8.11
CA GLY A 40 8.96 -11.09 7.56
C GLY A 40 8.31 -9.70 7.47
N VAL A 41 8.37 -8.92 8.54
CA VAL A 41 7.86 -7.54 8.54
C VAL A 41 8.60 -6.68 7.52
N ALA A 42 9.94 -6.76 7.45
CA ALA A 42 10.71 -5.98 6.48
C ALA A 42 10.36 -6.33 5.02
N ALA A 43 10.19 -7.62 4.72
CA ALA A 43 9.78 -8.11 3.41
C ALA A 43 8.38 -7.63 3.04
N ILE A 44 7.42 -7.76 3.97
CA ILE A 44 6.05 -7.25 3.79
C ILE A 44 6.08 -5.74 3.52
N MET A 45 6.82 -4.96 4.31
CA MET A 45 6.89 -3.50 4.14
C MET A 45 7.47 -3.12 2.77
N THR A 46 8.51 -3.81 2.31
CA THR A 46 9.14 -3.52 1.02
C THR A 46 8.22 -3.90 -0.14
N GLY A 47 7.52 -5.05 -0.04
CA GLY A 47 6.50 -5.46 -1.01
C GLY A 47 5.32 -4.48 -1.07
N PHE A 48 4.89 -3.96 0.08
CA PHE A 48 3.83 -2.99 0.16
C PHE A 48 4.24 -1.62 -0.38
N ASP A 49 5.48 -1.16 -0.10
CA ASP A 49 6.03 0.08 -0.67
C ASP A 49 6.11 0.01 -2.21
N ALA A 50 6.56 -1.11 -2.75
CA ALA A 50 6.60 -1.34 -4.19
C ALA A 50 5.20 -1.36 -4.81
N SER A 51 4.24 -2.05 -4.17
CA SER A 51 2.85 -2.12 -4.62
C SER A 51 2.18 -0.74 -4.56
N MET A 52 2.37 -0.01 -3.48
CA MET A 52 1.83 1.34 -3.30
C MET A 52 2.39 2.32 -4.33
N THR A 53 3.70 2.26 -4.56
CA THR A 53 4.37 3.08 -5.57
C THR A 53 3.85 2.75 -6.96
N ALA A 54 3.58 1.49 -7.26
CA ALA A 54 2.95 1.11 -8.53
C ALA A 54 1.54 1.69 -8.65
N VAL A 55 0.70 1.59 -7.60
CA VAL A 55 -0.69 2.10 -7.60
C VAL A 55 -0.70 3.60 -7.83
N LEU A 56 0.16 4.34 -7.14
CA LEU A 56 0.20 5.78 -7.25
C LEU A 56 0.80 6.23 -8.59
N ARG A 57 1.72 5.46 -9.18
CA ARG A 57 2.23 5.71 -10.53
C ARG A 57 1.22 5.38 -11.63
N SER A 58 0.27 4.47 -11.41
CA SER A 58 -0.76 4.16 -12.41
C SER A 58 -1.77 5.30 -12.62
N PHE A 59 -1.87 6.26 -11.68
CA PHE A 59 -2.62 7.50 -11.90
C PHE A 59 -1.86 8.51 -12.80
N GLY A 60 -0.63 8.19 -13.20
CA GLY A 60 0.27 9.08 -13.92
C GLY A 60 1.23 9.80 -12.95
N PRO A 61 2.55 9.84 -13.23
CA PRO A 61 3.53 10.46 -12.34
C PRO A 61 3.34 11.98 -12.20
N ASN A 62 2.67 12.61 -13.16
CA ASN A 62 2.40 14.05 -13.19
C ASN A 62 0.96 14.38 -12.79
N SER A 63 0.26 13.47 -12.11
CA SER A 63 -1.12 13.68 -11.68
C SER A 63 -1.20 14.42 -10.33
N ILE A 64 -2.16 15.33 -10.26
CA ILE A 64 -2.56 16.07 -9.07
C ILE A 64 -4.04 15.72 -8.82
N ILE A 65 -4.31 15.12 -7.67
CA ILE A 65 -5.67 14.86 -7.22
C ILE A 65 -6.12 16.04 -6.38
N VAL A 66 -7.09 16.79 -6.90
CA VAL A 66 -7.73 17.90 -6.21
C VAL A 66 -8.99 17.38 -5.52
N PHE A 67 -9.06 17.59 -4.20
CA PHE A 67 -10.25 17.24 -3.43
C PHE A 67 -10.49 18.23 -2.29
N LYS A 68 -11.67 18.21 -1.66
CA LYS A 68 -11.97 19.15 -0.56
C LYS A 68 -11.14 18.88 0.70
N PHE A 69 -10.56 17.68 0.82
CA PHE A 69 -9.64 17.31 1.89
C PHE A 69 -8.46 16.49 1.33
N PRO A 70 -7.32 16.43 2.02
CA PRO A 70 -6.14 15.70 1.53
C PRO A 70 -6.46 14.24 1.19
N VAL A 71 -6.26 13.84 -0.06
CA VAL A 71 -6.38 12.42 -0.42
C VAL A 71 -5.06 11.75 -0.04
N GLY A 72 -5.13 10.60 0.63
CA GLY A 72 -3.95 9.89 1.12
C GLY A 72 -4.20 9.16 2.45
N PHE A 73 -3.15 8.49 2.94
CA PHE A 73 -3.20 7.77 4.20
C PHE A 73 -3.15 8.76 5.36
N ARG A 74 -4.13 8.67 6.26
CA ARG A 74 -4.23 9.52 7.45
C ARG A 74 -4.52 8.71 8.68
N VAL A 75 -3.89 9.08 9.80
CA VAL A 75 -4.11 8.47 11.12
C VAL A 75 -5.37 9.04 11.80
N ASN A 76 -5.69 10.31 11.52
CA ASN A 76 -6.78 11.04 12.15
C ASN A 76 -8.00 11.14 11.22
N ASN A 77 -9.19 11.13 11.83
CA ASN A 77 -10.44 11.45 11.13
C ASN A 77 -10.46 12.90 10.64
N LEU A 78 -11.31 13.18 9.63
CA LEU A 78 -11.58 14.52 9.15
C LEU A 78 -11.96 15.45 10.31
N SER A 79 -11.23 16.56 10.43
CA SER A 79 -11.51 17.64 11.38
C SER A 79 -12.89 18.27 11.11
N PRO A 80 -13.50 18.93 12.12
CA PRO A 80 -14.78 19.63 11.93
C PRO A 80 -14.73 20.67 10.81
N GLU A 81 -13.60 21.38 10.67
CA GLU A 81 -13.39 22.34 9.59
C GLU A 81 -13.37 21.66 8.22
N GLU A 82 -12.62 20.56 8.06
CA GLU A 82 -12.60 19.80 6.79
C GLU A 82 -13.97 19.27 6.39
N ARG A 83 -14.78 18.82 7.35
CA ARG A 83 -16.15 18.32 7.10
C ARG A 83 -17.10 19.38 6.57
N THR A 84 -16.83 20.65 6.88
CA THR A 84 -17.67 21.80 6.46
C THR A 84 -17.17 22.47 5.18
N ARG A 85 -16.04 22.03 4.62
CA ARG A 85 -15.51 22.54 3.34
C ARG A 85 -16.51 22.31 2.23
N LYS A 86 -16.68 23.32 1.37
CA LYS A 86 -17.57 23.24 0.21
C LYS A 86 -17.03 22.21 -0.78
N ASN A 87 -17.93 21.48 -1.43
CA ASN A 87 -17.52 20.55 -2.49
C ASN A 87 -16.87 21.30 -3.67
N LEU A 88 -16.05 20.60 -4.44
CA LEU A 88 -15.57 21.11 -5.72
C LEU A 88 -16.69 21.03 -6.75
N THR A 89 -16.76 22.00 -7.65
CA THR A 89 -17.75 22.06 -8.72
C THR A 89 -17.13 21.75 -10.08
N TYR A 90 -17.97 21.47 -11.07
CA TYR A 90 -17.55 21.35 -12.46
C TYR A 90 -16.87 22.64 -12.95
N ASP A 91 -17.40 23.81 -12.58
CA ASP A 91 -16.82 25.11 -12.95
C ASP A 91 -15.39 25.27 -12.45
N ASN A 92 -15.04 24.68 -11.28
CA ASN A 92 -13.66 24.69 -10.82
C ASN A 92 -12.73 23.93 -11.78
N ALA A 93 -13.17 22.79 -12.31
CA ALA A 93 -12.41 22.05 -13.31
C ALA A 93 -12.28 22.85 -14.62
N ALA A 94 -13.36 23.48 -15.08
CA ALA A 94 -13.34 24.33 -16.27
C ALA A 94 -12.38 25.51 -16.13
N HIS A 95 -12.40 26.23 -15.01
CA HIS A 95 -11.48 27.34 -14.78
C HIS A 95 -10.02 26.90 -14.65
N ILE A 96 -9.73 25.73 -14.07
CA ILE A 96 -8.38 25.16 -14.08
C ILE A 96 -7.92 24.93 -15.52
N ARG A 97 -8.78 24.30 -16.34
CA ARG A 97 -8.48 24.02 -17.75
C ARG A 97 -8.22 25.29 -18.56
N GLU A 98 -8.96 26.37 -18.29
CA GLU A 98 -8.82 27.64 -19.02
C GLU A 98 -7.64 28.51 -18.56
N ARG A 99 -7.27 28.44 -17.28
CA ARG A 99 -6.36 29.42 -16.64
C ARG A 99 -5.00 28.86 -16.22
N CYS A 100 -4.78 27.55 -16.31
CA CYS A 100 -3.53 26.90 -15.93
C CYS A 100 -2.75 26.40 -17.17
N PRO A 101 -1.82 27.18 -17.74
CA PRO A 101 -1.04 26.75 -18.91
C PRO A 101 0.00 25.64 -18.62
N ALA A 102 0.27 25.30 -17.35
CA ALA A 102 1.11 24.16 -16.98
C ALA A 102 0.35 22.83 -16.91
N VAL A 103 -0.97 22.85 -17.13
CA VAL A 103 -1.85 21.68 -17.06
C VAL A 103 -2.13 21.18 -18.48
N ALA A 104 -1.89 19.89 -18.69
CA ALA A 104 -2.18 19.21 -19.96
C ALA A 104 -3.66 18.79 -20.02
N GLU A 105 -4.14 18.10 -18.97
CA GLU A 105 -5.49 17.54 -18.93
C GLU A 105 -6.18 17.79 -17.60
N VAL A 106 -7.51 17.96 -17.65
CA VAL A 106 -8.36 18.13 -16.46
C VAL A 106 -9.59 17.26 -16.59
N SER A 107 -9.74 16.31 -15.67
CA SER A 107 -10.87 15.40 -15.63
C SER A 107 -11.62 15.53 -14.29
N PRO A 108 -12.82 16.14 -14.26
CA PRO A 108 -13.70 16.08 -13.11
C PRO A 108 -14.31 14.68 -12.96
N MET A 109 -14.36 14.21 -11.72
CA MET A 109 -14.96 12.94 -11.32
C MET A 109 -16.07 13.22 -10.31
N LEU A 110 -17.32 13.00 -10.72
CA LEU A 110 -18.50 13.15 -9.88
C LEU A 110 -18.80 11.84 -9.15
N PHE A 111 -18.83 11.90 -7.81
CA PHE A 111 -19.21 10.78 -6.98
C PHE A 111 -20.72 10.67 -6.83
N ALA A 112 -21.24 9.45 -6.82
CA ALA A 112 -22.60 9.18 -6.38
C ALA A 112 -22.76 9.55 -4.89
N ASN A 113 -23.95 10.02 -4.48
CA ASN A 113 -24.23 10.32 -3.06
C ASN A 113 -24.17 9.09 -2.15
N ARG A 114 -24.34 7.90 -2.74
CA ARG A 114 -24.11 6.61 -2.09
C ARG A 114 -22.81 6.07 -2.65
N ASN A 115 -21.87 5.74 -1.78
CA ASN A 115 -20.54 5.27 -2.19
C ASN A 115 -20.62 4.03 -3.08
N THR A 116 -21.63 3.19 -2.89
CA THR A 116 -21.83 2.01 -3.73
C THR A 116 -23.28 1.79 -4.12
N ILE A 117 -23.44 1.21 -5.31
CA ILE A 117 -24.72 0.91 -5.94
C ILE A 117 -24.83 -0.58 -6.29
N ASN A 118 -26.02 -1.00 -6.71
CA ASN A 118 -26.20 -2.32 -7.30
C ASN A 118 -26.17 -2.25 -8.83
N VAL A 119 -25.68 -3.31 -9.45
CA VAL A 119 -25.70 -3.48 -10.90
C VAL A 119 -26.28 -4.85 -11.23
N ARG A 120 -27.22 -4.87 -12.17
CA ARG A 120 -27.98 -6.07 -12.54
C ARG A 120 -27.93 -6.34 -14.02
N TYR A 121 -27.71 -7.60 -14.38
CA TYR A 121 -27.89 -8.11 -15.74
C TYR A 121 -28.57 -9.48 -15.73
N GLN A 122 -29.74 -9.60 -16.36
CA GLN A 122 -30.47 -10.87 -16.56
C GLN A 122 -30.59 -11.79 -15.33
N GLY A 123 -30.76 -11.21 -14.13
CA GLY A 123 -30.88 -11.96 -12.87
C GLY A 123 -29.57 -12.16 -12.11
N ASN A 124 -28.43 -11.81 -12.71
CA ASN A 124 -27.16 -11.67 -12.01
C ASN A 124 -27.09 -10.28 -11.37
N ASP A 125 -26.84 -10.26 -10.06
CA ASP A 125 -26.72 -9.04 -9.26
C ASP A 125 -25.30 -8.92 -8.71
N MET A 126 -24.72 -7.74 -8.85
CA MET A 126 -23.52 -7.35 -8.13
C MET A 126 -23.83 -6.16 -7.24
N TYR A 127 -23.34 -6.24 -6.01
CA TYR A 127 -23.47 -5.21 -4.98
C TYR A 127 -22.10 -4.57 -4.74
N ASP A 128 -22.11 -3.45 -4.04
CA ASP A 128 -20.90 -2.73 -3.66
C ASP A 128 -20.07 -2.22 -4.85
N VAL A 129 -20.78 -1.74 -5.89
CA VAL A 129 -20.18 -1.28 -7.14
C VAL A 129 -19.92 0.22 -7.08
N ASN A 130 -18.73 0.65 -7.49
CA ASN A 130 -18.30 2.05 -7.45
C ASN A 130 -18.73 2.77 -8.73
N LEU A 131 -19.66 3.72 -8.62
CA LEU A 131 -20.15 4.52 -9.75
C LEU A 131 -19.49 5.90 -9.79
N PHE A 132 -18.88 6.24 -10.93
CA PHE A 132 -18.28 7.54 -11.17
C PHE A 132 -18.81 8.17 -12.46
N GLY A 133 -19.14 9.46 -12.39
CA GLY A 133 -19.36 10.29 -13.57
C GLY A 133 -18.07 10.96 -14.00
N VAL A 134 -17.56 10.66 -15.19
CA VAL A 134 -16.28 11.20 -15.69
C VAL A 134 -16.42 11.76 -17.11
N GLU A 135 -15.43 12.54 -17.56
CA GLU A 135 -15.34 13.05 -18.93
C GLU A 135 -14.44 12.19 -19.81
N GLU A 136 -14.42 12.45 -21.12
CA GLU A 136 -13.52 11.77 -22.07
C GLU A 136 -12.05 11.91 -21.67
N ALA A 137 -11.67 13.07 -21.14
CA ALA A 137 -10.34 13.36 -20.60
C ALA A 137 -9.87 12.40 -19.48
N TYR A 138 -10.78 11.63 -18.85
CA TYR A 138 -10.43 10.59 -17.89
C TYR A 138 -9.77 9.36 -18.54
N ALA A 139 -10.08 9.08 -19.82
CA ALA A 139 -9.35 8.07 -20.58
C ALA A 139 -8.03 8.65 -21.09
N ASP A 140 -8.04 9.88 -21.61
CA ASP A 140 -6.86 10.54 -22.18
C ASP A 140 -5.77 10.82 -21.13
N GLY A 141 -6.17 11.07 -19.89
CA GLY A 141 -5.25 11.23 -18.76
C GLY A 141 -4.59 9.92 -18.29
N GLY A 142 -4.89 8.78 -18.93
CA GLY A 142 -4.29 7.47 -18.64
C GLY A 142 -4.90 6.72 -17.46
N GLN A 143 -6.08 7.12 -16.97
CA GLN A 143 -6.73 6.47 -15.83
C GLN A 143 -7.55 5.23 -16.23
N VAL A 144 -7.70 4.97 -17.53
CA VAL A 144 -8.47 3.84 -18.09
C VAL A 144 -7.69 3.16 -19.22
N ASP A 145 -7.44 1.87 -19.06
CA ASP A 145 -7.00 0.99 -20.15
C ASP A 145 -8.23 0.21 -20.67
N ILE A 146 -8.65 0.45 -21.91
CA ILE A 146 -9.79 -0.25 -22.51
C ILE A 146 -9.38 -1.68 -22.89
N HIS A 147 -10.16 -2.66 -22.44
CA HIS A 147 -10.03 -4.06 -22.84
C HIS A 147 -10.79 -4.36 -24.13
N LEU A 148 -12.09 -4.07 -24.16
CA LEU A 148 -12.99 -4.30 -25.28
C LEU A 148 -13.89 -3.09 -25.51
N GLY A 149 -14.27 -2.85 -26.76
CA GLY A 149 -15.16 -1.75 -27.14
C GLY A 149 -14.43 -0.41 -27.19
N ARG A 150 -15.05 0.64 -26.64
CA ARG A 150 -14.49 2.00 -26.63
C ARG A 150 -14.91 2.76 -25.37
N PHE A 151 -14.22 3.88 -25.12
CA PHE A 151 -14.69 4.87 -24.16
C PHE A 151 -15.81 5.75 -24.78
N PHE A 152 -16.56 6.44 -23.93
CA PHE A 152 -17.56 7.41 -24.41
C PHE A 152 -16.90 8.72 -24.82
N THR A 153 -17.53 9.43 -25.76
CA THR A 153 -17.04 10.72 -26.24
C THR A 153 -17.68 11.89 -25.48
N ASP A 154 -17.08 13.06 -25.60
CA ASP A 154 -17.60 14.32 -25.10
C ASP A 154 -19.00 14.65 -25.62
N GLU A 155 -19.32 14.30 -26.88
CA GLU A 155 -20.66 14.47 -27.42
C GLU A 155 -21.69 13.61 -26.71
N GLU A 156 -21.36 12.36 -26.37
CA GLU A 156 -22.23 11.46 -25.62
C GLU A 156 -22.45 11.97 -24.19
N SER A 157 -21.42 12.57 -23.57
CA SER A 157 -21.54 13.26 -22.28
C SER A 157 -22.46 14.48 -22.36
N ARG A 158 -22.28 15.35 -23.36
CA ARG A 158 -23.13 16.53 -23.59
C ARG A 158 -24.60 16.18 -23.83
N HIS A 159 -24.86 15.12 -24.60
CA HIS A 159 -26.22 14.63 -24.88
C HIS A 159 -26.79 13.73 -23.78
N LYS A 160 -26.02 13.46 -22.72
CA LYS A 160 -26.44 12.66 -21.56
C LYS A 160 -26.90 11.26 -21.98
N MET A 161 -26.15 10.65 -22.88
CA MET A 161 -26.48 9.33 -23.41
C MET A 161 -26.38 8.25 -22.31
N PRO A 162 -27.31 7.29 -22.27
CA PRO A 162 -27.32 6.22 -21.27
C PRO A 162 -26.33 5.11 -21.64
N VAL A 163 -25.05 5.44 -21.70
CA VAL A 163 -23.94 4.53 -22.01
C VAL A 163 -23.06 4.33 -20.78
N VAL A 164 -22.40 3.18 -20.71
CA VAL A 164 -21.57 2.80 -19.56
C VAL A 164 -20.33 2.03 -19.99
N VAL A 165 -19.24 2.26 -19.27
CA VAL A 165 -17.98 1.50 -19.35
C VAL A 165 -17.75 0.82 -17.99
N ILE A 166 -17.43 -0.48 -18.00
CA ILE A 166 -17.37 -1.30 -16.79
C ILE A 166 -16.00 -1.92 -16.55
N GLY A 167 -15.64 -2.10 -15.28
CA GLY A 167 -14.41 -2.78 -14.85
C GLY A 167 -14.42 -4.29 -15.15
N GLN A 168 -13.22 -4.87 -15.22
CA GLN A 168 -13.02 -6.26 -15.63
C GLN A 168 -13.72 -7.29 -14.73
N ASP A 169 -13.73 -7.07 -13.41
CA ASP A 169 -14.32 -8.00 -12.46
C ASP A 169 -15.85 -7.92 -12.46
N LEU A 170 -16.38 -6.71 -12.69
CA LEU A 170 -17.81 -6.51 -12.90
C LEU A 170 -18.29 -7.20 -14.20
N GLU A 171 -17.52 -7.09 -15.28
CA GLU A 171 -17.79 -7.81 -16.53
C GLU A 171 -17.85 -9.32 -16.29
N LYS A 172 -16.81 -9.90 -15.69
CA LYS A 172 -16.75 -11.35 -15.41
C LYS A 172 -17.89 -11.80 -14.49
N GLY A 173 -18.20 -11.03 -13.46
CA GLY A 173 -19.26 -11.37 -12.51
C GLY A 173 -20.67 -11.33 -13.10
N LEU A 174 -20.95 -10.38 -14.00
CA LEU A 174 -22.28 -10.19 -14.58
C LEU A 174 -22.50 -10.96 -15.88
N PHE A 175 -21.47 -11.03 -16.73
CA PHE A 175 -21.57 -11.55 -18.09
C PHE A 175 -20.88 -12.90 -18.28
N ALA A 176 -20.15 -13.41 -17.28
CA ALA A 176 -19.38 -14.65 -17.34
C ALA A 176 -18.45 -14.71 -18.58
N ASN A 177 -18.88 -15.36 -19.66
CA ASN A 177 -18.16 -15.46 -20.94
C ASN A 177 -18.95 -14.89 -22.14
N VAL A 178 -20.04 -14.16 -21.88
CA VAL A 178 -20.82 -13.47 -22.92
C VAL A 178 -20.22 -12.09 -23.13
N ASN A 179 -20.11 -11.68 -24.40
CA ASN A 179 -19.66 -10.33 -24.71
C ASN A 179 -20.63 -9.29 -24.11
N ALA A 180 -20.12 -8.45 -23.21
CA ALA A 180 -20.87 -7.39 -22.55
C ALA A 180 -21.21 -6.22 -23.50
N ILE A 181 -20.42 -6.00 -24.54
CA ILE A 181 -20.58 -4.87 -25.46
C ILE A 181 -21.93 -4.93 -26.17
N GLY A 182 -22.63 -3.79 -26.15
CA GLY A 182 -23.95 -3.59 -26.74
C GLY A 182 -25.11 -4.12 -25.88
N LYS A 183 -24.85 -4.72 -24.72
CA LYS A 183 -25.89 -5.21 -23.81
C LYS A 183 -26.43 -4.09 -22.91
N MET A 184 -27.68 -4.24 -22.49
CA MET A 184 -28.32 -3.33 -21.54
C MET A 184 -28.10 -3.83 -20.11
N LEU A 185 -27.47 -2.99 -19.31
CA LEU A 185 -27.14 -3.17 -17.92
C LEU A 185 -28.07 -2.28 -17.07
N LEU A 186 -28.61 -2.79 -15.96
CA LEU A 186 -29.31 -1.93 -15.00
C LEU A 186 -28.31 -1.46 -13.95
N VAL A 187 -28.04 -0.16 -13.92
CA VAL A 187 -27.15 0.52 -12.98
C VAL A 187 -28.01 1.32 -12.00
N ASP A 188 -28.12 0.86 -10.75
CA ASP A 188 -29.03 1.46 -9.73
C ASP A 188 -30.47 1.65 -10.25
N GLY A 189 -30.97 0.65 -10.98
CA GLY A 189 -32.30 0.67 -11.61
C GLY A 189 -32.39 1.40 -12.95
N HIS A 190 -31.33 2.07 -13.42
CA HIS A 190 -31.33 2.78 -14.70
C HIS A 190 -30.74 1.92 -15.82
N PRO A 191 -31.47 1.74 -16.94
CA PRO A 191 -30.97 0.95 -18.06
C PRO A 191 -29.90 1.73 -18.84
N MET A 192 -28.73 1.14 -19.02
CA MET A 192 -27.60 1.71 -19.76
C MET A 192 -26.98 0.68 -20.70
N GLN A 193 -26.51 1.14 -21.87
CA GLN A 193 -25.83 0.27 -22.82
C GLN A 193 -24.34 0.20 -22.52
N VAL A 194 -23.80 -1.00 -22.37
CA VAL A 194 -22.35 -1.21 -22.22
C VAL A 194 -21.67 -0.96 -23.56
N ILE A 195 -20.76 0.01 -23.61
CA ILE A 195 -20.01 0.37 -24.83
C ILE A 195 -18.53 0.00 -24.76
N GLY A 196 -18.03 -0.28 -23.55
CA GLY A 196 -16.65 -0.65 -23.32
C GLY A 196 -16.46 -1.41 -22.01
N THR A 197 -15.39 -2.19 -21.93
CA THR A 197 -14.90 -2.80 -20.69
C THR A 197 -13.44 -2.44 -20.49
N MET A 198 -13.03 -2.29 -19.24
CA MET A 198 -11.68 -1.85 -18.86
C MET A 198 -10.84 -3.05 -18.41
N LEU A 199 -9.54 -2.98 -18.65
CA LEU A 199 -8.58 -3.83 -17.95
C LEU A 199 -8.52 -3.41 -16.49
N ARG A 200 -8.32 -4.39 -15.60
CA ARG A 200 -7.97 -4.08 -14.21
C ARG A 200 -6.71 -3.20 -14.20
N PRO A 201 -6.66 -2.14 -13.37
CA PRO A 201 -5.46 -1.33 -13.22
C PRO A 201 -4.22 -2.21 -13.04
N SER A 202 -3.16 -1.89 -13.78
CA SER A 202 -1.87 -2.60 -13.72
C SER A 202 -1.26 -2.62 -12.30
N ALA A 203 -1.69 -1.69 -11.46
CA ALA A 203 -1.32 -1.59 -10.07
C ALA A 203 -2.55 -1.72 -9.14
N SER A 204 -3.12 -2.92 -9.10
CA SER A 204 -4.10 -3.34 -8.11
C SER A 204 -3.45 -4.15 -6.99
N PHE A 205 -3.98 -4.06 -5.77
CA PHE A 205 -3.53 -4.92 -4.67
C PHE A 205 -3.91 -6.38 -4.92
N PHE A 206 -3.18 -7.32 -4.30
CA PHE A 206 -3.58 -8.72 -4.32
C PHE A 206 -4.96 -8.88 -3.65
N GLY A 207 -5.92 -9.46 -4.38
CA GLY A 207 -7.30 -9.62 -3.93
C GLY A 207 -8.22 -8.43 -4.22
N ASP A 208 -7.70 -7.35 -4.81
CA ASP A 208 -8.51 -6.21 -5.24
C ASP A 208 -9.38 -6.56 -6.47
N THR A 209 -10.59 -6.01 -6.51
CA THR A 209 -11.58 -6.27 -7.55
C THR A 209 -11.98 -4.96 -8.22
N ASP A 210 -11.86 -4.90 -9.55
CA ASP A 210 -12.28 -3.74 -10.33
C ASP A 210 -13.81 -3.76 -10.55
N THR A 211 -14.53 -3.22 -9.57
CA THR A 211 -15.99 -3.01 -9.60
C THR A 211 -16.34 -1.59 -10.04
N ARG A 212 -15.48 -0.91 -10.80
CA ARG A 212 -15.77 0.44 -11.28
C ARG A 212 -16.81 0.42 -12.39
N VAL A 213 -17.72 1.39 -12.33
CA VAL A 213 -18.69 1.73 -13.36
C VAL A 213 -18.50 3.19 -13.71
N LEU A 214 -18.13 3.45 -14.96
CA LEU A 214 -17.92 4.80 -15.47
C LEU A 214 -19.06 5.17 -16.40
N VAL A 215 -19.71 6.29 -16.11
CA VAL A 215 -20.75 6.87 -16.94
C VAL A 215 -20.34 8.28 -17.35
N PRO A 216 -20.87 8.81 -18.47
CA PRO A 216 -20.59 10.19 -18.86
C PRO A 216 -21.02 11.18 -17.77
N TYR A 217 -20.20 12.20 -17.53
CA TYR A 217 -20.43 13.21 -16.49
C TYR A 217 -21.84 13.84 -16.59
N GLY A 218 -22.28 14.21 -17.79
CA GLY A 218 -23.61 14.78 -18.01
C GLY A 218 -24.75 13.80 -17.73
N THR A 219 -24.54 12.50 -17.97
CA THR A 219 -25.46 11.42 -17.63
C THR A 219 -25.54 11.26 -16.11
N MET A 220 -24.39 11.27 -15.42
CA MET A 220 -24.34 11.20 -13.96
C MET A 220 -25.12 12.34 -13.29
N GLN A 221 -24.98 13.57 -13.76
CA GLN A 221 -25.73 14.72 -13.26
C GLN A 221 -27.25 14.59 -13.44
N LYS A 222 -27.69 13.94 -14.52
CA LYS A 222 -29.12 13.69 -14.79
C LYS A 222 -29.69 12.66 -13.82
N LEU A 223 -28.93 11.61 -13.54
CA LEU A 223 -29.35 10.48 -12.71
C LEU A 223 -29.29 10.81 -11.22
N TYR A 224 -28.29 11.59 -10.81
CA TYR A 224 -28.09 12.02 -9.43
C TYR A 224 -28.00 13.54 -9.33
N PRO A 225 -29.10 14.30 -9.47
CA PRO A 225 -29.08 15.77 -9.43
C PRO A 225 -28.58 16.37 -8.10
N THR A 226 -28.64 15.57 -7.03
CA THR A 226 -28.15 15.95 -5.70
C THR A 226 -26.68 15.61 -5.48
N ALA A 227 -26.05 14.86 -6.40
CA ALA A 227 -24.61 14.57 -6.34
C ALA A 227 -23.84 15.86 -6.63
N ARG A 228 -23.07 16.31 -5.65
CA ARG A 228 -22.31 17.57 -5.72
C ARG A 228 -20.84 17.40 -5.41
N GLU A 229 -20.40 16.20 -5.06
CA GLU A 229 -19.02 15.95 -4.67
C GLU A 229 -18.20 15.59 -5.90
N ASN A 230 -17.26 16.46 -6.26
CA ASN A 230 -16.31 16.20 -7.32
C ASN A 230 -14.91 16.02 -6.74
N ALA A 231 -14.16 15.05 -7.26
CA ALA A 231 -12.71 15.13 -7.32
C ALA A 231 -12.32 15.67 -8.70
N ILE A 232 -11.19 16.35 -8.78
CA ILE A 232 -10.65 16.80 -10.07
C ILE A 232 -9.28 16.16 -10.19
N VAL A 233 -9.11 15.33 -11.21
CA VAL A 233 -7.81 14.78 -11.57
C VAL A 233 -7.20 15.72 -12.59
N VAL A 234 -6.03 16.25 -12.28
CA VAL A 234 -5.30 17.19 -13.14
C VAL A 234 -4.00 16.53 -13.54
N THR A 235 -3.70 16.48 -14.83
CA THR A 235 -2.42 15.99 -15.33
C THR A 235 -1.58 17.18 -15.74
N ALA A 236 -0.42 17.35 -15.12
CA ALA A 236 0.52 18.40 -15.48
C ALA A 236 1.31 18.05 -16.75
N GLU A 237 1.69 19.07 -17.50
CA GLU A 237 2.67 18.96 -18.58
C GLU A 237 3.99 18.38 -18.07
N GLU A 238 4.72 17.68 -18.95
CA GLU A 238 5.98 17.03 -18.58
C GLU A 238 6.98 18.00 -17.95
N GLY A 239 7.43 17.70 -16.74
CA GLY A 239 8.39 18.52 -16.00
C GLY A 239 7.80 19.80 -15.36
N ARG A 240 6.51 20.07 -15.53
CA ARG A 240 5.84 21.29 -15.02
C ARG A 240 4.93 21.05 -13.82
N LEU A 241 5.04 19.88 -13.16
CA LEU A 241 4.23 19.52 -12.00
C LEU A 241 4.24 20.58 -10.86
N PRO A 242 5.39 21.16 -10.45
CA PRO A 242 5.40 22.21 -9.42
C PRO A 242 4.67 23.47 -9.86
N GLU A 243 4.81 23.87 -11.13
CA GLU A 243 4.12 25.04 -11.69
C GLU A 243 2.61 24.80 -11.73
N ALA A 244 2.19 23.62 -12.20
CA ALA A 244 0.78 23.21 -12.24
C ALA A 244 0.15 23.19 -10.84
N LEU A 245 0.88 22.74 -9.81
CA LEU A 245 0.40 22.78 -8.43
C LEU A 245 0.11 24.21 -7.96
N ASP A 246 1.00 25.15 -8.25
CA ASP A 246 0.85 26.54 -7.85
C ASP A 246 -0.24 27.26 -8.65
N GLU A 247 -0.34 27.02 -9.96
CA GLU A 247 -1.40 27.54 -10.83
C GLU A 247 -2.79 27.04 -10.39
N VAL A 248 -2.93 25.72 -10.21
CA VAL A 248 -4.18 25.10 -9.74
C VAL A 248 -4.57 25.66 -8.37
N ARG A 249 -3.60 25.78 -7.44
CA ARG A 249 -3.86 26.38 -6.12
C ARG A 249 -4.35 27.82 -6.25
N ALA A 250 -3.71 28.63 -7.09
CA ALA A 250 -4.07 30.03 -7.28
C ALA A 250 -5.49 30.17 -7.85
N VAL A 251 -5.81 29.42 -8.91
CA VAL A 251 -7.14 29.44 -9.54
C VAL A 251 -8.23 29.03 -8.55
N LEU A 252 -8.02 27.94 -7.81
CA LEU A 252 -9.00 27.46 -6.84
C LEU A 252 -9.19 28.42 -5.67
N ARG A 253 -8.13 29.07 -5.17
CA ARG A 253 -8.25 30.09 -4.11
C ARG A 253 -9.07 31.29 -4.59
N ILE A 254 -8.90 31.72 -5.84
CA ILE A 254 -9.68 32.81 -6.45
C ILE A 254 -11.16 32.40 -6.57
N ASP A 255 -11.41 31.25 -7.20
CA ASP A 255 -12.77 30.75 -7.44
C ASP A 255 -13.57 30.55 -6.15
N ARG A 256 -12.90 30.01 -5.14
CA ARG A 256 -13.50 29.72 -3.83
C ARG A 256 -13.47 30.92 -2.88
N ARG A 257 -12.87 32.03 -3.31
CA ARG A 257 -12.72 33.28 -2.55
C ARG A 257 -12.04 33.06 -1.19
N VAL A 258 -10.99 32.24 -1.17
CA VAL A 258 -10.22 31.92 0.03
C VAL A 258 -9.41 33.15 0.45
N PRO A 259 -9.60 33.71 1.67
CA PRO A 259 -8.84 34.86 2.13
C PRO A 259 -7.32 34.59 2.17
N TYR A 260 -6.49 35.59 1.85
CA TYR A 260 -5.02 35.46 1.81
C TYR A 260 -4.41 34.98 3.13
N ASN A 261 -5.04 35.27 4.26
CA ASN A 261 -4.59 34.91 5.60
C ASN A 261 -5.15 33.58 6.11
N LYS A 262 -5.88 32.83 5.27
CA LYS A 262 -6.43 31.51 5.62
C LYS A 262 -5.78 30.39 4.82
N PRO A 263 -5.65 29.20 5.44
CA PRO A 263 -5.22 27.99 4.73
C PRO A 263 -6.21 27.62 3.62
N ASP A 264 -5.75 26.80 2.68
CA ASP A 264 -6.60 26.28 1.60
C ASP A 264 -7.78 25.47 2.16
N ASP A 265 -8.98 25.73 1.66
CA ASP A 265 -10.20 24.97 1.97
C ASP A 265 -10.42 23.80 0.99
N PHE A 266 -9.34 23.39 0.32
CA PHE A 266 -9.21 22.25 -0.57
C PHE A 266 -7.81 21.65 -0.35
N ALA A 267 -7.53 20.53 -1.02
CA ALA A 267 -6.25 19.89 -0.99
C ALA A 267 -5.83 19.47 -2.40
N LEU A 268 -4.53 19.58 -2.64
CA LEU A 268 -3.85 19.10 -3.83
C LEU A 268 -2.92 17.99 -3.37
N SER A 269 -3.19 16.77 -3.80
CA SER A 269 -2.39 15.60 -3.46
C SER A 269 -1.69 15.08 -4.69
N THR A 270 -0.37 14.97 -4.66
CA THR A 270 0.41 14.29 -5.70
C THR A 270 0.65 12.82 -5.33
N ALA A 271 0.97 12.01 -6.34
CA ALA A 271 1.40 10.63 -6.13
C ALA A 271 2.59 10.53 -5.15
N GLU A 272 3.58 11.41 -5.29
CA GLU A 272 4.76 11.44 -4.41
C GLU A 272 4.39 11.79 -2.96
N GLN A 273 3.51 12.77 -2.76
CA GLN A 273 3.05 13.13 -1.42
C GLN A 273 2.31 11.96 -0.75
N MET A 274 1.44 11.25 -1.50
CA MET A 274 0.75 10.07 -0.97
C MET A 274 1.71 8.92 -0.64
N VAL A 275 2.76 8.69 -1.45
CA VAL A 275 3.83 7.71 -1.12
C VAL A 275 4.55 8.13 0.15
N SER A 276 4.87 9.41 0.30
CA SER A 276 5.56 9.94 1.49
C SER A 276 4.71 9.77 2.76
N ASP A 277 3.42 10.12 2.70
CA ASP A 277 2.49 9.96 3.81
C ASP A 277 2.36 8.48 4.22
N PHE A 278 2.27 7.58 3.22
CA PHE A 278 2.24 6.14 3.44
C PHE A 278 3.53 5.64 4.14
N ARG A 279 4.70 6.06 3.66
CA ARG A 279 6.00 5.71 4.23
C ARG A 279 6.14 6.20 5.67
N GLN A 280 5.65 7.40 5.97
CA GLN A 280 5.69 7.95 7.33
C GLN A 280 4.88 7.09 8.31
N ILE A 281 3.66 6.71 7.93
CA ILE A 281 2.80 5.85 8.76
C ILE A 281 3.44 4.47 8.93
N THR A 282 3.93 3.90 7.83
CA THR A 282 4.52 2.57 7.80
C THR A 282 5.82 2.49 8.60
N ALA A 283 6.62 3.56 8.60
CA ALA A 283 7.85 3.65 9.40
C ALA A 283 7.54 3.56 10.91
N MET A 284 6.44 4.15 11.37
CA MET A 284 6.02 4.05 12.76
C MET A 284 5.61 2.62 13.12
N THR A 285 4.85 1.95 12.24
CA THR A 285 4.50 0.54 12.40
C THR A 285 5.74 -0.35 12.42
N PHE A 286 6.71 -0.10 11.54
CA PHE A 286 7.99 -0.82 11.53
C PHE A 286 8.75 -0.63 12.84
N LEU A 287 8.79 0.58 13.40
CA LEU A 287 9.43 0.84 14.69
C LEU A 287 8.79 0.02 15.81
N VAL A 288 7.46 0.01 15.91
CA VAL A 288 6.74 -0.79 16.91
C VAL A 288 7.06 -2.29 16.75
N MET A 289 7.02 -2.80 15.51
CA MET A 289 7.34 -4.19 15.23
C MET A 289 8.81 -4.53 15.51
N ALA A 290 9.73 -3.60 15.27
CA ALA A 290 11.15 -3.75 15.59
C ALA A 290 11.37 -3.83 17.11
N VAL A 291 10.67 -2.99 17.89
CA VAL A 291 10.70 -3.06 19.36
C VAL A 291 10.16 -4.41 19.85
N LEU A 292 8.99 -4.85 19.37
CA LEU A 292 8.42 -6.15 19.74
C LEU A 292 9.34 -7.31 19.37
N SER A 293 9.95 -7.26 18.20
CA SER A 293 10.88 -8.30 17.75
C SER A 293 12.19 -8.27 18.56
N SER A 294 12.66 -7.10 18.99
CA SER A 294 13.83 -6.98 19.86
C SER A 294 13.62 -7.67 21.21
N ILE A 295 12.39 -7.68 21.74
CA ILE A 295 12.04 -8.43 22.96
C ILE A 295 12.16 -9.93 22.68
N GLY A 296 11.69 -10.42 21.53
CA GLY A 296 11.89 -11.82 21.12
C GLY A 296 13.36 -12.20 21.04
N LEU A 297 14.20 -11.32 20.49
CA LEU A 297 15.64 -11.51 20.43
C LEU A 297 16.28 -11.50 21.83
N LEU A 298 15.83 -10.62 22.74
CA LEU A 298 16.26 -10.60 24.14
C LEU A 298 15.90 -11.90 24.86
N VAL A 299 14.69 -12.43 24.68
CA VAL A 299 14.27 -13.73 25.24
C VAL A 299 15.15 -14.86 24.69
N GLY A 300 15.44 -14.84 23.39
CA GLY A 300 16.41 -15.75 22.77
C GLY A 300 17.81 -15.62 23.40
N GLY A 301 18.27 -14.38 23.63
CA GLY A 301 19.55 -14.08 24.29
C GLY A 301 19.63 -14.59 25.73
N ILE A 302 18.55 -14.44 26.52
CA ILE A 302 18.46 -14.99 27.88
C ILE A 302 18.52 -16.53 27.84
N GLY A 303 17.88 -17.15 26.84
CA GLY A 303 17.98 -18.59 26.61
C GLY A 303 19.42 -19.05 26.37
N VAL A 304 20.14 -18.34 25.50
CA VAL A 304 21.56 -18.63 25.24
C VAL A 304 22.40 -18.44 26.49
N MET A 305 22.19 -17.36 27.25
CA MET A 305 22.86 -17.13 28.53
C MET A 305 22.64 -18.30 29.50
N ASN A 306 21.41 -18.78 29.64
CA ASN A 306 21.07 -19.88 30.56
C ASN A 306 21.69 -21.22 30.13
N ILE A 307 21.81 -21.48 28.82
CA ILE A 307 22.54 -22.66 28.32
C ILE A 307 24.03 -22.52 28.61
N MET A 308 24.61 -21.35 28.34
CA MET A 308 26.03 -21.11 28.56
C MET A 308 26.41 -21.15 30.05
N LEU A 309 25.58 -20.59 30.94
CA LEU A 309 25.82 -20.64 32.38
C LEU A 309 25.86 -22.09 32.87
N VAL A 310 24.90 -22.91 32.47
CA VAL A 310 24.88 -24.34 32.84
C VAL A 310 26.07 -25.09 32.24
N SER A 311 26.36 -24.91 30.95
CA SER A 311 27.50 -25.55 30.28
C SER A 311 28.84 -25.21 30.96
N VAL A 312 29.03 -23.94 31.36
CA VAL A 312 30.23 -23.50 32.09
C VAL A 312 30.28 -24.14 33.48
N THR A 313 29.14 -24.20 34.20
CA THR A 313 29.11 -24.81 35.54
C THR A 313 29.40 -26.31 35.50
N GLU A 314 28.89 -27.04 34.51
CA GLU A 314 29.14 -28.47 34.31
C GLU A 314 30.61 -28.75 33.94
N ARG A 315 31.26 -27.85 33.18
CA ARG A 315 32.66 -27.98 32.75
C ARG A 315 33.68 -27.31 33.68
N THR A 316 33.31 -26.98 34.93
CA THR A 316 34.20 -26.30 35.88
C THR A 316 35.50 -27.06 36.17
N GLN A 317 35.44 -28.39 36.30
CA GLN A 317 36.63 -29.22 36.49
C GLN A 317 37.56 -29.19 35.28
N GLU A 318 37.03 -29.27 34.06
CA GLU A 318 37.85 -29.17 32.83
C GLU A 318 38.54 -27.81 32.72
N ILE A 319 37.83 -26.73 33.05
CA ILE A 319 38.39 -25.36 33.05
C ILE A 319 39.54 -25.26 34.07
N GLY A 320 39.37 -25.87 35.25
CA GLY A 320 40.40 -25.94 36.29
C GLY A 320 41.67 -26.63 35.80
N ILE A 321 41.52 -27.78 35.13
CA ILE A 321 42.63 -28.52 34.53
C ILE A 321 43.32 -27.68 33.45
N ARG A 322 42.59 -27.06 32.52
CA ARG A 322 43.20 -26.21 31.47
C ARG A 322 44.00 -25.04 32.05
N LYS A 323 43.49 -24.39 33.09
CA LYS A 323 44.22 -23.32 33.78
C LYS A 323 45.48 -23.82 34.48
N ALA A 324 45.44 -25.01 35.08
CA ALA A 324 46.61 -25.63 35.72
C ALA A 324 47.73 -25.94 34.73
N ILE A 325 47.39 -26.24 33.46
CA ILE A 325 48.36 -26.49 32.39
C ILE A 325 48.78 -25.20 31.65
N GLY A 326 48.36 -24.02 32.14
CA GLY A 326 48.83 -22.71 31.67
C GLY A 326 47.91 -21.95 30.73
N ALA A 327 46.65 -22.37 30.53
CA ALA A 327 45.69 -21.60 29.73
C ALA A 327 45.38 -20.24 30.39
N ARG A 328 45.41 -19.16 29.60
CA ARG A 328 45.11 -17.81 30.09
C ARG A 328 43.59 -17.64 30.27
N ARG A 329 43.17 -16.73 31.16
CA ARG A 329 41.74 -16.40 31.33
C ARG A 329 41.08 -15.99 30.00
N ALA A 330 41.80 -15.25 29.17
CA ALA A 330 41.35 -14.82 27.85
C ALA A 330 41.05 -16.01 26.92
N ASP A 331 41.84 -17.08 26.97
CA ASP A 331 41.65 -18.26 26.11
C ASP A 331 40.33 -18.97 26.45
N ILE A 332 40.03 -19.08 27.75
CA ILE A 332 38.78 -19.69 28.24
C ILE A 332 37.57 -18.82 27.87
N VAL A 333 37.65 -17.50 28.08
CA VAL A 333 36.57 -16.57 27.72
C VAL A 333 36.31 -16.61 26.21
N LEU A 334 37.37 -16.58 25.39
CA LEU A 334 37.25 -16.64 23.94
C LEU A 334 36.60 -17.94 23.46
N GLN A 335 36.94 -19.07 24.09
CA GLN A 335 36.32 -20.36 23.77
C GLN A 335 34.80 -20.34 23.99
N PHE A 336 34.35 -19.92 25.18
CA PHE A 336 32.91 -19.87 25.48
C PHE A 336 32.18 -18.82 24.65
N LEU A 337 32.83 -17.69 24.35
CA LEU A 337 32.26 -16.67 23.49
C LEU A 337 32.07 -17.17 22.05
N LEU A 338 33.02 -17.96 21.53
CA LEU A 338 32.90 -18.64 20.24
C LEU A 338 31.79 -19.69 20.26
N GLU A 339 31.67 -20.49 21.32
CA GLU A 339 30.57 -21.46 21.47
C GLU A 339 29.19 -20.78 21.43
N ALA A 340 29.05 -19.69 22.19
CA ALA A 340 27.82 -18.89 22.22
C ALA A 340 27.53 -18.25 20.85
N ALA A 341 28.55 -17.68 20.19
CA ALA A 341 28.42 -17.05 18.88
C ALA A 341 28.02 -18.05 17.78
N VAL A 342 28.55 -19.29 17.83
CA VAL A 342 28.15 -20.35 16.90
C VAL A 342 26.69 -20.76 17.14
N LEU A 343 26.27 -20.85 18.40
CA LEU A 343 24.90 -21.22 18.75
C LEU A 343 23.89 -20.14 18.35
N THR A 344 24.20 -18.86 18.59
CA THR A 344 23.36 -17.74 18.14
C THR A 344 23.33 -17.59 16.62
N SER A 345 24.46 -17.78 15.93
CA SER A 345 24.51 -17.70 14.47
C SER A 345 23.73 -18.83 13.79
N LEU A 346 23.78 -20.07 14.32
CA LEU A 346 22.93 -21.17 13.85
C LEU A 346 21.44 -20.84 14.01
N GLY A 347 21.04 -20.32 15.17
CA GLY A 347 19.66 -19.87 15.40
C GLY A 347 19.25 -18.72 14.46
N GLY A 348 20.14 -17.76 14.23
CA GLY A 348 19.92 -16.64 13.32
C GLY A 348 19.77 -17.07 11.87
N VAL A 349 20.64 -17.97 11.38
CA VAL A 349 20.53 -18.54 10.02
C VAL A 349 19.23 -19.31 9.86
N ALA A 350 18.86 -20.16 10.83
CA ALA A 350 17.58 -20.87 10.81
C ALA A 350 16.39 -19.89 10.79
N GLY A 351 16.46 -18.80 11.55
CA GLY A 351 15.45 -17.76 11.57
C GLY A 351 15.35 -16.97 10.27
N ILE A 352 16.48 -16.69 9.61
CA ILE A 352 16.52 -16.08 8.27
C ILE A 352 15.84 -16.99 7.25
N ILE A 353 16.18 -18.27 7.22
CA ILE A 353 15.58 -19.24 6.30
C ILE A 353 14.07 -19.34 6.55
N PHE A 354 13.66 -19.43 7.82
CA PHE A 354 12.26 -19.48 8.19
C PHE A 354 11.49 -18.21 7.78
N GLY A 355 12.05 -17.03 8.04
CA GLY A 355 11.46 -15.75 7.62
C GLY A 355 11.36 -15.62 6.10
N TRP A 356 12.37 -16.09 5.37
CA TRP A 356 12.36 -16.11 3.92
C TRP A 356 11.29 -17.04 3.34
N LEU A 357 11.11 -18.22 3.95
CA LEU A 357 10.05 -19.17 3.56
C LEU A 357 8.63 -18.65 3.83
N ILE A 358 8.45 -17.73 4.78
CA ILE A 358 7.17 -17.05 5.03
C ILE A 358 6.95 -15.91 4.03
N ALA A 359 8.04 -15.28 3.58
CA ALA A 359 7.99 -14.10 2.72
C ALA A 359 7.75 -14.42 1.23
N ILE A 360 8.15 -15.62 0.78
CA ILE A 360 7.77 -16.19 -0.52
C ILE A 360 6.37 -16.78 -0.40
#